data_AF-A0A937TPJ0-F1
#
_entry.id   AF-A0A937TPJ0-F1
#
_cell.length_a   1.000
_cell.length_b   1.000
_cell.length_c   1.000
_cell.angle_alpha   90.00
_cell.angle_beta   90.00
_cell.angle_gamma   90.00
#
_symmetry.space_group_name_H-M   'P 1'
#
loop_
_entity.id
_entity.type
_entity.pdbx_description
1 polymer ?
#
loop_
_entity_poly.entity_id
_entity_poly.type
_entity_poly.pdbx_seq_one_letter_code
_entity_poly.pdbx_strand_id
1 'polypeptide(L)'
;MKVTKVTPIFCDAGWRAFTFVKVETDEGLVGYGECTDNSSAFGVGGCVRDLESRLIGKDPRAVEKLYREMGHRLQHNPGGIAQKAIAGIEIALWDIKAKALNVPLYELFGGPVHDKIRVYWSHCGTYRTRNPELYPDKPALKTYDDIAPLWAKRWQPAAIPR
;
A
#
# COMPACT_ATOMS: atom_id res chain seq x y z
N MET A 1 -10.04 18.50 14.04
CA MET A 1 -10.15 17.31 13.19
C MET A 1 -10.13 16.06 14.05
N LYS A 2 -11.13 15.20 13.89
CA LYS A 2 -11.30 13.95 14.61
C LYS A 2 -11.72 12.86 13.64
N VAL A 3 -11.27 11.63 13.87
CA VAL A 3 -11.72 10.45 13.14
C VAL A 3 -13.19 10.15 13.49
N THR A 4 -14.01 9.94 12.47
CA THR A 4 -15.44 9.62 12.59
C THR A 4 -15.77 8.19 12.17
N LYS A 5 -14.93 7.57 11.33
CA LYS A 5 -15.14 6.19 10.86
C LYS A 5 -13.85 5.58 10.31
N VAL A 6 -13.70 4.26 10.47
CA VAL A 6 -12.60 3.48 9.89
C VAL A 6 -13.18 2.24 9.22
N THR A 7 -13.13 2.20 7.89
CA THR A 7 -13.80 1.15 7.11
C THR A 7 -12.79 0.37 6.26
N PRO A 8 -12.71 -0.97 6.38
CA PRO A 8 -12.01 -1.78 5.40
C PRO A 8 -12.83 -1.85 4.10
N ILE A 9 -12.16 -1.70 2.97
CA ILE A 9 -12.73 -1.79 1.62
C ILE A 9 -12.05 -2.94 0.90
N PHE A 10 -12.85 -3.80 0.27
CA PHE A 10 -12.38 -4.91 -0.53
C PHE A 10 -12.69 -4.65 -2.00
N CYS A 11 -11.73 -4.92 -2.87
CA CYS A 11 -11.87 -4.78 -4.31
C CYS A 11 -11.38 -6.06 -4.99
N ASP A 12 -12.16 -6.57 -5.94
CA ASP A 12 -11.73 -7.67 -6.80
C ASP A 12 -10.66 -7.17 -7.78
N ALA A 13 -9.49 -7.81 -7.75
CA ALA A 13 -8.37 -7.55 -8.66
C ALA A 13 -8.10 -8.75 -9.59
N GLY A 14 -9.15 -9.53 -9.90
CA GLY A 14 -9.16 -10.65 -10.81
C GLY A 14 -8.76 -11.96 -10.13
N TRP A 15 -7.46 -12.12 -9.84
CA TRP A 15 -6.93 -13.36 -9.23
C TRP A 15 -6.60 -13.23 -7.74
N ARG A 16 -6.89 -12.06 -7.16
CA ARG A 16 -6.73 -11.75 -5.74
C ARG A 16 -7.64 -10.60 -5.34
N ALA A 17 -7.84 -10.41 -4.03
CA ALA A 17 -8.53 -9.24 -3.50
C ALA A 17 -7.52 -8.16 -3.10
N PHE A 18 -7.81 -6.91 -3.42
CA PHE A 18 -7.17 -5.76 -2.78
C PHE A 18 -7.94 -5.36 -1.54
N THR A 19 -7.19 -4.98 -0.50
CA THR A 19 -7.77 -4.51 0.76
C THR A 19 -7.22 -3.12 1.06
N PHE A 20 -8.12 -2.16 1.22
CA PHE A 20 -7.83 -0.79 1.59
C PHE A 20 -8.50 -0.45 2.91
N VAL A 21 -8.01 0.59 3.58
CA VAL A 21 -8.62 1.22 4.73
C VAL A 21 -9.02 2.63 4.34
N LYS A 22 -10.27 2.99 4.61
CA LYS A 22 -10.78 4.36 4.49
C LYS A 22 -10.98 4.93 5.89
N VAL A 23 -10.31 6.05 6.18
CA VAL A 23 -10.48 6.79 7.44
C VAL A 23 -11.19 8.10 7.13
N GLU A 24 -12.31 8.36 7.80
CA GLU A 24 -13.13 9.57 7.62
C GLU A 24 -12.98 10.50 8.82
N THR A 25 -13.11 11.81 8.59
CA THR A 25 -12.96 12.83 9.63
C THR A 25 -14.19 13.74 9.74
N ASP A 26 -14.32 14.44 10.86
CA ASP A 26 -15.37 15.44 11.11
C ASP A 26 -15.24 16.72 10.27
N GLU A 27 -14.09 16.94 9.65
CA GLU A 27 -13.80 18.06 8.74
C GLU A 27 -13.91 17.66 7.26
N GLY A 28 -14.42 16.46 6.96
CA GLY A 28 -14.66 15.98 5.59
C GLY A 28 -13.43 15.45 4.85
N LEU A 29 -12.24 15.47 5.46
CA LEU A 29 -11.07 14.80 4.89
C LEU A 29 -11.19 13.29 5.02
N VAL A 30 -10.72 12.59 3.99
CA VAL A 30 -10.68 11.13 3.91
C VAL A 30 -9.27 10.67 3.56
N GLY A 31 -8.77 9.72 4.35
CA GLY A 31 -7.50 9.04 4.14
C GLY A 31 -7.68 7.64 3.59
N TYR A 32 -6.75 7.22 2.73
CA TYR A 32 -6.70 5.87 2.19
C TYR A 32 -5.34 5.22 2.48
N GLY A 33 -5.37 3.95 2.86
CA GLY A 33 -4.16 3.14 2.99
C GLY A 33 -4.38 1.70 2.55
N GLU A 34 -3.39 1.11 1.89
CA GLU A 34 -3.46 -0.27 1.42
C GLU A 34 -2.95 -1.23 2.51
N CYS A 35 -3.66 -2.34 2.72
CA CYS A 35 -3.24 -3.42 3.61
C CYS A 35 -3.51 -4.82 3.01
N THR A 36 -3.36 -4.92 1.68
CA THR A 36 -3.60 -6.16 0.93
C THR A 36 -2.87 -7.36 1.54
N ASP A 37 -3.63 -8.41 1.82
CA ASP A 37 -3.13 -9.74 2.14
C ASP A 37 -3.76 -10.75 1.18
N ASN A 38 -2.93 -11.47 0.43
CA ASN A 38 -3.39 -12.39 -0.61
C ASN A 38 -4.11 -13.63 -0.04
N SER A 39 -3.92 -13.97 1.24
CA SER A 39 -4.40 -15.21 1.85
C SER A 39 -5.49 -14.98 2.89
N SER A 40 -5.58 -13.78 3.43
CA SER A 40 -6.38 -13.46 4.62
C SER A 40 -6.93 -12.04 4.57
N ALA A 41 -7.34 -11.57 3.39
CA ALA A 41 -7.94 -10.24 3.18
C ALA A 41 -9.03 -9.91 4.24
N PHE A 42 -10.00 -10.82 4.44
CA PHE A 42 -11.07 -10.61 5.42
C PHE A 42 -10.57 -10.62 6.86
N GLY A 43 -9.49 -11.35 7.16
CA GLY A 43 -8.84 -11.33 8.48
C GLY A 43 -8.21 -9.97 8.77
N VAL A 44 -7.53 -9.38 7.79
CA VAL A 44 -6.99 -8.01 7.89
C VAL A 44 -8.12 -7.01 8.09
N GLY A 45 -9.19 -7.08 7.29
CA GLY A 45 -10.33 -6.17 7.46
C GLY A 45 -11.08 -6.37 8.79
N GLY A 46 -11.11 -7.60 9.34
CA GLY A 46 -11.59 -7.85 10.69
C GLY A 46 -10.78 -7.07 11.73
N CYS A 47 -9.45 -7.18 11.66
CA CYS A 47 -8.56 -6.46 12.56
C CYS A 47 -8.67 -4.92 12.42
N VAL A 48 -8.89 -4.41 11.21
CA VAL A 48 -9.19 -2.97 10.99
C VAL A 48 -10.45 -2.55 11.75
N ARG A 49 -11.52 -3.35 11.69
CA ARG A 49 -12.76 -3.08 12.46
C ARG A 49 -12.53 -3.12 13.96
N ASP A 50 -11.75 -4.08 14.46
CA ASP A 50 -11.42 -4.17 15.89
C ASP A 50 -10.67 -2.94 16.41
N LEU A 51 -9.85 -2.32 15.54
CA LEU A 51 -9.08 -1.11 15.85
C LEU A 51 -9.88 0.19 15.72
N GLU A 52 -11.02 0.21 15.05
CA GLU A 52 -11.83 1.43 14.81
C GLU A 52 -12.12 2.18 16.11
N SER A 53 -12.62 1.48 17.13
CA SER A 53 -12.96 2.06 18.44
C SER A 53 -11.79 2.80 19.13
N ARG A 54 -10.54 2.47 18.78
CA ARG A 54 -9.35 3.12 19.32
C ARG A 54 -9.02 4.44 18.63
N LEU A 55 -9.59 4.69 17.45
CA LEU A 55 -9.31 5.84 16.60
C LEU A 55 -10.43 6.88 16.66
N ILE A 56 -11.69 6.45 16.81
CA ILE A 56 -12.86 7.35 16.87
C ILE A 56 -12.63 8.49 17.87
N GLY A 57 -12.90 9.71 17.42
CA GLY A 57 -12.79 10.94 18.22
C GLY A 57 -11.37 11.49 18.40
N LYS A 58 -10.34 10.79 17.90
CA LYS A 58 -8.94 11.24 18.00
C LYS A 58 -8.50 12.03 16.78
N ASP A 59 -7.52 12.90 16.99
CA ASP A 59 -6.90 13.67 15.90
C ASP A 59 -6.03 12.75 15.03
N PRO A 60 -6.37 12.57 13.73
CA PRO A 60 -5.63 11.67 12.85
C PRO A 60 -4.20 12.15 12.55
N ARG A 61 -3.87 13.42 12.80
CA ARG A 61 -2.54 14.00 12.52
C ARG A 61 -1.47 13.55 13.53
N ALA A 62 -1.89 12.98 14.66
CA ALA A 62 -1.03 12.41 15.69
C ALA A 62 -0.59 10.97 15.33
N VAL A 63 -0.08 10.76 14.10
CA VAL A 63 0.12 9.43 13.49
C VAL A 63 0.94 8.49 14.38
N GLU A 64 2.13 8.90 14.83
CA GLU A 64 3.01 8.07 15.68
C GLU A 64 2.36 7.68 17.01
N LYS A 65 1.58 8.59 17.61
CA LYS A 65 0.84 8.30 18.84
C LYS A 65 -0.22 7.21 18.60
N LEU A 66 -1.00 7.35 17.52
CA LEU A 66 -2.04 6.39 17.18
C LEU A 66 -1.44 5.03 16.78
N TYR A 67 -0.32 5.04 16.04
CA TYR A 67 0.45 3.84 15.72
C TYR A 67 0.85 3.07 16.98
N ARG A 68 1.48 3.75 17.95
CA ARG A 68 1.86 3.14 19.22
C ARG A 68 0.66 2.63 20.01
N GLU A 69 -0.43 3.39 20.08
CA GLU A 69 -1.66 2.97 20.78
C GLU A 69 -2.27 1.69 20.17
N MET A 70 -2.31 1.58 18.84
CA MET A 70 -2.76 0.36 18.16
C MET A 70 -1.79 -0.80 18.40
N GLY A 71 -0.48 -0.57 18.36
CA GLY A 71 0.54 -1.56 18.67
C GLY A 71 0.43 -2.10 20.10
N HIS A 72 0.26 -1.22 21.10
CA HIS A 72 0.03 -1.62 22.48
C HIS A 72 -1.27 -2.42 22.64
N ARG A 73 -2.34 -2.05 21.93
CA ARG A 73 -3.60 -2.80 21.95
C ARG A 73 -3.44 -4.24 21.45
N LEU A 74 -2.56 -4.45 20.49
CA LEU A 74 -2.30 -5.74 19.83
C LEU A 74 -0.97 -6.38 20.26
N GLN A 75 -0.38 -5.93 21.38
CA GLN A 75 0.95 -6.37 21.82
C GLN A 75 1.09 -7.88 22.03
N HIS A 76 -0.01 -8.58 22.32
CA HIS A 76 -0.01 -10.04 22.48
C HIS A 76 -0.08 -10.80 21.15
N ASN A 77 -0.31 -10.11 20.03
CA ASN A 77 -0.36 -10.66 18.68
C ASN A 77 0.41 -9.75 17.70
N PRO A 78 1.71 -9.51 17.93
CA PRO A 78 2.49 -8.61 17.08
C PRO A 78 2.72 -9.23 15.69
N GLY A 79 2.86 -8.39 14.67
CA GLY A 79 3.15 -8.86 13.31
C GLY A 79 1.92 -9.38 12.56
N GLY A 80 2.17 -10.12 11.47
CA GLY A 80 1.14 -10.81 10.69
C GLY A 80 -0.03 -9.92 10.27
N ILE A 81 -1.26 -10.42 10.45
CA ILE A 81 -2.52 -9.74 10.12
C ILE A 81 -2.67 -8.43 10.90
N ALA A 82 -2.30 -8.45 12.20
CA ALA A 82 -2.40 -7.28 13.06
C ALA A 82 -1.54 -6.12 12.56
N GLN A 83 -0.27 -6.40 12.25
CA GLN A 83 0.63 -5.35 11.75
C GLN A 83 0.22 -4.84 10.36
N LYS A 84 -0.33 -5.69 9.49
CA LYS A 84 -0.86 -5.26 8.19
C LYS A 84 -2.06 -4.32 8.35
N ALA A 85 -2.96 -4.62 9.28
CA ALA A 85 -4.09 -3.73 9.59
C ALA A 85 -3.59 -2.37 10.14
N ILE A 86 -2.64 -2.39 11.09
CA ILE A 86 -2.01 -1.18 11.62
C ILE A 86 -1.38 -0.35 10.49
N ALA A 87 -0.61 -0.98 9.60
CA ALA A 87 0.05 -0.30 8.48
C ALA A 87 -0.97 0.36 7.52
N GLY A 88 -2.07 -0.33 7.19
CA GLY A 88 -3.12 0.25 6.34
C GLY A 88 -3.78 1.47 6.97
N ILE A 89 -4.06 1.42 8.28
CA ILE A 89 -4.59 2.58 9.01
C ILE A 89 -3.54 3.70 9.04
N GLU A 90 -2.29 3.39 9.37
CA GLU A 90 -1.20 4.38 9.47
C GLU A 90 -1.00 5.15 8.15
N ILE A 91 -0.99 4.45 7.01
CA ILE A 91 -0.89 5.06 5.68
C ILE A 91 -2.07 6.03 5.46
N ALA A 92 -3.29 5.63 5.82
CA ALA A 92 -4.47 6.51 5.72
C ALA A 92 -4.37 7.75 6.61
N LEU A 93 -3.79 7.63 7.81
CA LEU A 93 -3.55 8.76 8.70
C LEU A 93 -2.50 9.73 8.14
N TRP A 94 -1.43 9.20 7.53
CA TRP A 94 -0.43 10.00 6.81
C TRP A 94 -1.04 10.74 5.62
N ASP A 95 -1.89 10.07 4.83
CA ASP A 95 -2.64 10.67 3.72
C ASP A 95 -3.53 11.83 4.21
N ILE A 96 -4.29 11.65 5.30
CA ILE A 96 -5.07 12.73 5.93
C ILE A 96 -4.16 13.89 6.36
N LYS A 97 -3.03 13.60 7.01
CA LYS A 97 -2.14 14.63 7.51
C LYS A 97 -1.56 15.49 6.38
N ALA A 98 -1.16 14.86 5.28
CA ALA A 98 -0.68 15.55 4.09
C ALA A 98 -1.78 16.42 3.45
N LYS A 99 -2.98 15.86 3.28
CA LYS A 99 -4.17 16.59 2.79
C LYS A 99 -4.55 17.78 3.67
N ALA A 100 -4.51 17.61 5.00
CA ALA A 100 -4.81 18.67 5.96
C ALA A 100 -3.82 19.83 5.92
N LEU A 101 -2.57 19.55 5.52
CA LEU A 101 -1.52 20.55 5.34
C LEU A 101 -1.46 21.08 3.89
N ASN A 102 -2.29 20.53 2.99
CA ASN A 102 -2.27 20.82 1.56
C ASN A 102 -0.88 20.67 0.92
N VAL A 103 -0.17 19.60 1.30
CA VAL A 103 1.14 19.24 0.74
C VAL A 103 1.13 17.80 0.24
N PRO A 104 1.96 17.46 -0.75
CA PRO A 104 2.20 16.06 -1.08
C PRO A 104 2.89 15.34 0.09
N LEU A 105 2.57 14.05 0.30
CA LEU A 105 2.99 13.30 1.48
C LEU A 105 4.52 13.28 1.69
N TYR A 106 5.31 13.25 0.61
CA TYR A 106 6.77 13.23 0.71
C TYR A 106 7.36 14.49 1.37
N GLU A 107 6.65 15.63 1.36
CA GLU A 107 7.09 16.85 2.06
C GLU A 107 7.16 16.65 3.57
N LEU A 108 6.31 15.77 4.12
CA LEU A 108 6.35 15.42 5.54
C LEU A 108 7.60 14.60 5.91
N PHE A 109 8.33 14.08 4.92
CA PHE A 109 9.55 13.30 5.09
C PHE A 109 10.82 14.08 4.71
N GLY A 110 10.75 15.41 4.63
CA GLY A 110 11.90 16.28 4.36
C GLY A 110 12.03 16.73 2.90
N GLY A 111 11.00 16.51 2.08
CA GLY A 111 10.97 16.95 0.69
C GLY A 111 11.63 15.96 -0.29
N PRO A 112 11.53 16.23 -1.60
CA PRO A 112 12.05 15.35 -2.63
C PRO A 112 13.58 15.43 -2.71
N VAL A 113 14.24 14.27 -2.72
CA VAL A 113 15.69 14.15 -3.01
C VAL A 113 15.98 13.65 -4.43
N HIS A 114 14.92 13.28 -5.18
CA HIS A 114 14.98 12.86 -6.58
C HIS A 114 13.72 13.37 -7.31
N ASP A 115 13.88 13.80 -8.56
CA ASP A 115 12.74 14.19 -9.41
C ASP A 115 11.99 12.97 -9.99
N LYS A 116 12.67 11.82 -10.10
CA LYS A 116 12.10 10.56 -10.61
C LYS A 116 12.76 9.35 -9.97
N ILE A 117 11.97 8.29 -9.78
CA ILE A 117 12.46 6.99 -9.29
C ILE A 117 12.51 6.00 -10.45
N ARG A 118 13.69 5.41 -10.69
CA ARG A 118 13.85 4.35 -11.69
C ARG A 118 13.19 3.08 -11.18
N VAL A 119 12.20 2.58 -11.91
CA VAL A 119 11.51 1.31 -11.62
C VAL A 119 11.98 0.18 -12.54
N TYR A 120 11.69 -1.05 -12.16
CA TYR A 120 11.81 -2.22 -13.03
C TYR A 120 10.46 -2.93 -13.13
N TRP A 121 10.23 -3.61 -14.25
CA TRP A 121 9.00 -4.39 -14.42
C TRP A 121 9.09 -5.69 -13.61
N SER A 122 8.55 -5.65 -12.40
CA SER A 122 8.38 -6.85 -11.56
C SER A 122 7.45 -7.85 -12.24
N HIS A 123 7.71 -9.15 -12.08
CA HIS A 123 6.90 -10.23 -12.66
C HIS A 123 6.70 -10.14 -14.20
N CYS A 124 7.59 -9.44 -14.94
CA CYS A 124 7.47 -9.23 -16.39
C CYS A 124 7.24 -10.53 -17.19
N GLY A 125 8.05 -11.56 -16.91
CA GLY A 125 7.91 -12.87 -17.57
C GLY A 125 6.54 -13.48 -17.30
N THR A 126 6.22 -13.69 -16.02
CA THR A 126 4.95 -14.31 -15.59
C THR A 126 3.71 -13.55 -16.09
N TYR A 127 3.73 -12.22 -16.11
CA TYR A 127 2.59 -11.43 -16.60
C TYR A 127 2.41 -11.56 -18.11
N ARG A 128 3.51 -11.53 -18.88
CA ARG A 128 3.48 -11.67 -20.34
C ARG A 128 3.11 -13.08 -20.78
N THR A 129 3.52 -14.11 -20.02
CA THR A 129 3.12 -15.49 -20.30
C THR A 129 1.64 -15.71 -20.00
N ARG A 130 1.10 -15.14 -18.92
CA ARG A 130 -0.31 -15.32 -18.52
C ARG A 130 -1.29 -14.47 -19.31
N ASN A 131 -0.87 -13.32 -19.84
CA ASN A 131 -1.73 -12.35 -20.51
C ASN A 131 -1.07 -11.81 -21.80
N PRO A 132 -0.73 -12.68 -22.77
CA PRO A 132 -0.05 -12.26 -24.00
C PRO A 132 -0.86 -11.23 -24.82
N GLU A 133 -2.19 -11.29 -24.75
CA GLU A 133 -3.12 -10.39 -25.43
C GLU A 133 -3.01 -8.92 -25.00
N LEU A 134 -2.54 -8.67 -23.77
CA LEU A 134 -2.29 -7.30 -23.28
C LEU A 134 -1.04 -6.67 -23.90
N TYR A 135 -0.22 -7.44 -24.61
CA TYR A 135 1.05 -7.00 -25.17
C TYR A 135 1.21 -7.44 -26.64
N PRO A 136 0.33 -7.00 -27.55
CA PRO A 136 0.34 -7.44 -28.94
C PRO A 136 1.67 -7.14 -29.66
N ASP A 137 2.36 -6.09 -29.25
CA ASP A 137 3.65 -5.67 -29.84
C ASP A 137 4.86 -6.46 -29.31
N LYS A 138 4.66 -7.44 -28.43
CA LYS A 138 5.74 -8.22 -27.83
C LYS A 138 5.61 -9.71 -28.19
N PRO A 139 6.72 -10.40 -28.51
CA PRO A 139 6.68 -11.84 -28.77
C PRO A 139 6.05 -12.60 -27.59
N ALA A 140 5.18 -13.56 -27.87
CA ALA A 140 4.60 -14.42 -26.84
C ALA A 140 5.71 -15.25 -26.17
N LEU A 141 5.67 -15.37 -24.84
CA LEU A 141 6.64 -16.15 -24.08
C LEU A 141 6.07 -17.56 -23.84
N LYS A 142 6.63 -18.58 -24.48
CA LYS A 142 6.12 -19.96 -24.43
C LYS A 142 7.10 -20.94 -23.80
N THR A 143 8.39 -20.66 -23.88
CA THR A 143 9.50 -21.52 -23.44
C THR A 143 10.43 -20.76 -22.50
N TYR A 144 11.32 -21.47 -21.80
CA TYR A 144 12.34 -20.83 -20.96
C TYR A 144 13.31 -19.95 -21.78
N ASP A 145 13.62 -20.36 -23.00
CA ASP A 145 14.49 -19.60 -23.92
C ASP A 145 13.88 -18.24 -24.31
N ASP A 146 12.55 -18.16 -24.41
CA ASP A 146 11.86 -16.89 -24.69
C ASP A 146 12.02 -15.88 -23.53
N ILE A 147 12.19 -16.39 -22.31
CA ILE A 147 12.29 -15.57 -21.11
C ILE A 147 13.76 -15.17 -20.87
N ALA A 148 14.74 -15.99 -21.30
CA ALA A 148 16.20 -15.78 -21.14
C ALA A 148 16.67 -14.32 -21.41
N PRO A 149 16.22 -13.68 -22.51
CA PRO A 149 16.64 -12.31 -22.84
C PRO A 149 16.08 -11.23 -21.89
N LEU A 150 14.98 -11.50 -21.18
CA LEU A 150 14.37 -10.52 -20.26
C LEU A 150 15.25 -10.22 -19.06
N TRP A 151 16.05 -11.20 -18.64
CA TRP A 151 16.98 -11.05 -17.53
C TRP A 151 18.36 -10.53 -17.98
N ALA A 152 18.78 -10.86 -19.21
CA ALA A 152 20.05 -10.42 -19.76
C ALA A 152 20.16 -8.88 -19.89
N LYS A 153 19.03 -8.19 -20.16
CA LYS A 153 18.98 -6.71 -20.22
C LYS A 153 19.09 -6.02 -18.87
N ARG A 154 18.92 -6.74 -17.74
CA ARG A 154 18.93 -6.18 -16.38
C ARG A 154 20.33 -5.91 -15.84
N TRP A 155 21.34 -6.63 -16.33
CA TRP A 155 22.72 -6.58 -15.83
C TRP A 155 23.72 -5.95 -16.81
N GLN A 156 23.24 -5.33 -17.89
CA GLN A 156 24.08 -4.39 -18.60
C GLN A 156 24.25 -3.17 -17.69
N PRO A 157 25.50 -2.73 -17.39
CA PRO A 157 25.75 -1.50 -16.65
C PRO A 157 25.36 -0.31 -17.53
N ALA A 158 24.06 -0.13 -17.74
CA ALA A 158 23.51 1.10 -18.26
C ALA A 158 23.65 2.12 -17.13
N ALA A 159 24.76 2.86 -17.21
CA ALA A 159 25.17 4.02 -16.46
C ALA A 159 24.09 4.46 -15.45
N ILE A 160 24.38 4.25 -14.17
CA ILE A 160 23.76 5.05 -13.11
C ILE A 160 24.17 6.49 -13.44
N PRO A 161 23.27 7.36 -13.93
CA PRO A 161 23.61 8.77 -13.99
C PRO A 161 23.79 9.19 -12.54
N ARG A 162 24.99 9.64 -12.19
CA ARG A 162 25.21 10.30 -10.90
C ARG A 162 24.40 11.58 -10.84
#